data_AF-A0AAU0KJ33-F1
#
_entry.id   AF-A0AAU0KJ33-F1
#
_cell.length_a   1.000
_cell.length_b   1.000
_cell.length_c   1.000
_cell.angle_alpha   90.00
_cell.angle_beta   90.00
_cell.angle_gamma   90.00
#
_symmetry.space_group_name_H-M   'P 1'
#
loop_
_entity.id
_entity.type
_entity.pdbx_description
1 polymer ?
#
loop_
_entity_poly.entity_id
_entity_poly.type
_entity_poly.pdbx_seq_one_letter_code
_entity_poly.pdbx_strand_id
1 'polypeptide(L)'
;MRTCVADCPLGAKCEEVKMEYGKPVLYRCPWYVQIRGVDTNTGQETGTWGCAITWMPTLMINTANESRKSVAAIESFRNEMVKQGAQTQQMLLVAARPPNREQDGKTLEQAQICE
;
A
#
# COMPACT_ATOMS: atom_id res chain seq x y z
N MET A 1 15.94 40.79 -3.41
CA MET A 1 14.92 39.72 -3.51
C MET A 1 13.60 40.30 -3.04
N ARG A 2 12.56 40.32 -3.90
CA ARG A 2 11.22 40.82 -3.52
C ARG A 2 10.41 39.63 -2.98
N THR A 3 9.89 39.76 -1.76
CA THR A 3 8.96 38.79 -1.17
C THR A 3 7.54 39.29 -1.41
N CYS A 4 6.77 38.58 -2.23
CA CYS A 4 5.35 38.88 -2.42
C CYS A 4 4.54 37.98 -1.49
N VAL A 5 3.80 38.58 -0.55
CA VAL A 5 2.84 37.87 0.30
C VAL A 5 1.51 37.87 -0.44
N ALA A 6 1.13 36.71 -0.99
CA ALA A 6 -0.19 36.55 -1.58
C ALA A 6 -1.22 36.32 -0.46
N ASP A 7 -2.27 37.13 -0.42
CA ASP A 7 -3.42 36.86 0.44
C ASP A 7 -4.13 35.59 -0.04
N CYS A 8 -4.55 34.74 0.90
CA CYS A 8 -5.29 33.52 0.61
C CYS A 8 -6.60 33.87 -0.11
N PRO A 9 -6.94 33.22 -1.25
CA PRO A 9 -8.17 33.53 -2.00
C PRO A 9 -9.45 33.26 -1.21
N LEU A 10 -9.36 32.47 -0.14
CA LEU A 10 -10.46 32.19 0.80
C LEU A 10 -10.59 33.24 1.91
N GLY A 11 -9.71 34.24 1.96
CA GLY A 11 -9.73 35.33 2.96
C GLY A 11 -9.41 34.91 4.40
N ALA A 12 -9.24 33.61 4.68
CA ALA A 12 -8.96 33.09 6.02
C ALA A 12 -7.45 33.11 6.32
N LYS A 13 -7.07 33.78 7.42
CA LYS A 13 -5.71 33.75 7.99
C LYS A 13 -5.74 32.88 9.25
N CYS A 14 -4.85 31.89 9.31
CA CYS A 14 -4.75 31.00 10.47
C CYS A 14 -3.95 31.63 11.62
N GLU A 15 -3.03 32.53 11.31
CA GLU A 15 -2.30 33.36 12.27
C GLU A 15 -2.35 34.82 11.80
N GLU A 16 -2.74 35.72 12.70
CA GLU A 16 -2.77 37.16 12.44
C GLU A 16 -2.31 37.94 13.68
N VAL A 17 -1.52 38.99 13.47
CA VAL A 17 -1.11 39.89 14.56
C VAL A 17 -2.02 41.10 14.54
N LYS A 18 -2.74 41.33 15.64
CA LYS A 18 -3.59 42.51 15.84
C LYS A 18 -3.05 43.34 17.00
N MET A 19 -3.26 44.66 16.95
CA MET A 19 -2.89 45.56 18.03
C MET A 19 -4.09 45.71 18.97
N GLU A 20 -3.99 45.18 20.18
CA GLU A 20 -4.95 45.42 21.25
C GLU A 20 -4.28 46.20 22.39
N TYR A 21 -4.89 47.33 22.79
CA TYR A 21 -4.38 48.18 23.87
C TYR A 21 -2.91 48.60 23.72
N GLY A 22 -2.47 48.84 22.47
CA GLY A 22 -1.09 49.21 22.16
C GLY A 22 -0.07 48.06 22.22
N LYS A 23 -0.52 46.81 22.38
CA LYS A 23 0.32 45.61 22.37
C LYS A 23 -0.01 44.72 21.17
N PRO A 24 1.00 44.11 20.51
CA PRO A 24 0.75 43.12 19.47
C PRO A 24 0.29 41.81 20.12
N VAL A 25 -0.88 41.33 19.72
CA VAL A 25 -1.47 40.05 20.15
C VAL A 25 -1.62 39.15 18.93
N LEU A 26 -1.17 37.90 19.06
CA LEU A 26 -1.29 36.88 18.02
C LEU A 26 -2.64 36.15 18.16
N TYR A 27 -3.48 36.24 17.13
CA TYR A 27 -4.73 35.50 17.04
C TYR A 27 -4.51 34.25 16.21
N ARG A 28 -4.98 33.13 16.76
CA ARG A 28 -4.98 31.82 16.10
C ARG A 28 -6.41 31.37 15.94
N CYS A 29 -6.78 30.97 14.73
CA CYS A 29 -8.09 30.39 14.51
C CYS A 29 -8.13 28.92 14.99
N PRO A 30 -9.33 28.31 15.14
CA PRO A 30 -9.44 26.91 15.55
C PRO A 30 -8.77 25.91 14.60
N TRP A 31 -8.45 26.30 13.36
CA TRP A 31 -7.75 25.45 12.40
C TRP A 31 -6.24 25.46 12.58
N TYR A 32 -5.72 26.27 13.51
CA TYR A 32 -4.33 26.20 13.91
C TYR A 32 -4.14 25.02 14.87
N VAL A 33 -3.63 23.92 14.33
CA VAL A 33 -3.53 22.63 15.03
C VAL A 33 -2.11 22.11 15.01
N GLN A 34 -1.78 21.30 16.02
CA GLN A 34 -0.53 20.56 16.03
C GLN A 34 -0.74 19.21 15.37
N ILE A 35 0.06 18.91 14.34
CA ILE A 35 0.11 17.56 13.78
C ILE A 35 1.28 16.82 14.40
N ARG A 36 0.96 15.67 14.99
CA ARG A 36 1.91 14.74 15.58
C ARG A 36 1.90 13.47 14.74
N GLY A 37 3.07 13.00 14.35
CA GLY A 37 3.21 11.76 13.59
C GLY A 37 4.64 11.56 13.12
N VAL A 38 4.92 10.41 12.52
CA VAL A 38 6.22 10.11 11.95
C VAL A 38 6.18 10.46 10.46
N ASP A 39 7.11 11.29 10.00
CA ASP A 39 7.29 11.54 8.57
C ASP A 39 7.79 10.26 7.90
N THR A 40 7.02 9.75 6.94
CA THR A 40 7.35 8.49 6.25
C THR A 40 8.57 8.58 5.35
N ASN A 41 9.02 9.79 4.99
CA ASN A 41 10.21 9.99 4.16
C ASN A 41 11.50 10.02 4.97
N THR A 42 11.47 10.62 6.17
CA THR A 42 12.67 10.81 7.02
C THR A 42 12.70 9.89 8.24
N GLY A 43 11.57 9.32 8.64
CA GLY A 43 11.42 8.53 9.85
C GLY A 43 11.45 9.35 11.15
N GLN A 44 11.50 10.68 11.07
CA GLN A 44 11.54 11.55 12.24
C GLN A 44 10.14 11.83 12.78
N GLU A 45 10.04 11.97 14.10
CA GLU A 45 8.82 12.49 14.72
C GLU A 45 8.63 13.95 14.36
N THR A 46 7.46 14.26 13.81
CA THR A 46 6.99 15.59 13.51
C THR A 46 5.98 16.02 14.56
N GLY A 47 6.10 17.27 15.02
CA GLY A 47 5.25 17.87 16.05
C GLY A 47 5.00 19.34 15.77
N THR A 48 4.76 19.67 14.50
CA THR A 48 4.76 21.05 14.02
C THR A 48 3.36 21.63 14.09
N TRP A 49 3.27 22.88 14.56
CA TRP A 49 2.04 23.65 14.53
C TRP A 49 1.83 24.29 13.16
N GLY A 50 0.59 24.32 12.70
CA GLY A 50 0.26 24.98 11.45
C GLY A 50 -1.23 25.01 11.18
N CYS A 51 -1.60 25.72 10.12
CA CYS A 51 -2.96 25.74 9.63
C CYS A 51 -3.33 24.37 9.05
N ALA A 52 -4.53 23.85 9.38
CA ALA A 52 -5.00 22.56 8.90
C ALA A 52 -4.97 22.42 7.36
N ILE A 53 -5.27 23.50 6.62
CA ILE A 53 -5.20 23.49 5.14
C ILE A 53 -3.78 23.32 4.64
N THR A 54 -2.80 23.96 5.30
CA THR A 54 -1.38 23.85 4.92
C THR A 54 -0.89 22.41 5.03
N TRP A 55 -1.46 21.65 5.96
CA TRP A 55 -1.16 20.23 6.13
C TRP A 55 -1.83 19.32 5.10
N MET A 56 -2.87 19.79 4.40
CA MET A 56 -3.67 18.96 3.51
C MET A 56 -2.82 18.27 2.41
N PRO A 57 -1.93 18.95 1.67
CA PRO A 57 -1.11 18.29 0.65
C PRO A 57 -0.21 17.20 1.25
N THR A 58 0.43 17.47 2.39
CA THR A 58 1.31 16.51 3.07
C THR A 58 0.55 15.27 3.52
N LEU A 59 -0.62 15.45 4.15
CA LEU A 59 -1.46 14.33 4.60
C LEU A 59 -2.02 13.53 3.42
N MET A 60 -2.41 14.20 2.33
CA MET A 60 -2.89 13.51 1.12
C MET A 60 -1.80 12.66 0.46
N ILE A 61 -0.56 13.17 0.42
CA ILE A 61 0.60 12.40 -0.06
C ILE A 61 0.81 11.16 0.82
N ASN A 62 0.70 11.30 2.15
CA ASN A 62 0.83 10.17 3.07
C ASN A 62 -0.26 9.11 2.83
N THR A 63 -1.53 9.52 2.67
CA THR A 63 -2.65 8.62 2.34
C THR A 63 -2.42 7.89 1.00
N ALA A 64 -1.88 8.59 0.00
CA ALA A 64 -1.55 7.99 -1.29
C ALA A 64 -0.38 6.99 -1.17
N ASN A 65 0.63 7.29 -0.37
CA ASN A 65 1.73 6.37 -0.08
C ASN A 65 1.24 5.09 0.61
N GLU A 66 0.37 5.22 1.61
CA GLU A 66 -0.18 4.06 2.31
C GLU A 66 -1.04 3.19 1.37
N SER A 67 -1.84 3.84 0.51
CA SER A 67 -2.62 3.13 -0.52
C SER A 67 -1.73 2.36 -1.50
N ARG A 68 -0.59 2.92 -1.92
CA ARG A 68 0.39 2.24 -2.79
C ARG A 68 1.01 1.01 -2.13
N LYS A 69 1.30 1.06 -0.82
CA LYS A 69 1.81 -0.11 -0.07
C LYS A 69 0.80 -1.25 -0.08
N SER A 70 -0.48 -0.96 0.17
CA SER A 70 -1.55 -1.97 0.11
C SER A 70 -1.68 -2.61 -1.26
N VAL A 71 -1.61 -1.82 -2.34
CA VAL A 71 -1.64 -2.35 -3.71
C VAL A 71 -0.43 -3.24 -3.99
N ALA A 72 0.77 -2.86 -3.55
CA ALA A 72 1.96 -3.70 -3.70
C ALA A 72 1.82 -5.05 -2.98
N ALA A 73 1.24 -5.06 -1.77
CA ALA A 73 0.97 -6.28 -1.03
C ALA A 73 -0.04 -7.18 -1.78
N ILE A 74 -1.13 -6.61 -2.28
CA ILE A 74 -2.14 -7.35 -3.06
C ILE A 74 -1.54 -7.94 -4.34
N GLU A 75 -0.70 -7.18 -5.05
CA GLU A 75 -0.05 -7.67 -6.27
C GLU A 75 0.94 -8.80 -5.95
N SER A 76 1.66 -8.73 -4.82
CA SER A 76 2.52 -9.82 -4.37
C SER A 76 1.72 -11.08 -4.03
N PHE A 77 0.56 -10.93 -3.40
CA PHE A 77 -0.35 -12.04 -3.09
C PHE A 77 -0.91 -12.66 -4.38
N ARG A 78 -1.31 -11.84 -5.36
CA ARG A 78 -1.74 -12.30 -6.68
C ARG A 78 -0.66 -13.16 -7.36
N ASN A 79 0.59 -12.70 -7.34
CA ASN A 79 1.71 -13.44 -7.92
C ASN A 79 1.92 -14.79 -7.24
N GLU A 80 1.82 -14.86 -5.91
CA GLU A 80 1.97 -16.10 -5.17
C GLU A 80 0.83 -17.08 -5.44
N MET A 81 -0.42 -16.60 -5.52
CA MET A 81 -1.57 -17.41 -5.89
C MET A 81 -1.45 -18.03 -7.30
N VAL A 82 -0.91 -17.28 -8.26
CA VAL A 82 -0.64 -17.80 -9.62
C VAL A 82 0.41 -18.91 -9.60
N LYS A 83 1.49 -18.72 -8.82
CA LYS A 83 2.53 -19.76 -8.67
C LYS A 83 1.98 -21.02 -8.02
N GLN A 84 1.21 -20.88 -6.94
CA GLN A 84 0.57 -22.02 -6.26
C GLN A 84 -0.43 -22.74 -7.17
N GLY A 85 -1.19 -21.99 -7.97
CA GLY A 85 -2.07 -22.56 -8.98
C GLY A 85 -1.32 -23.40 -10.03
N ALA A 86 -0.20 -22.87 -10.55
CA ALA A 86 0.65 -23.59 -11.50
C ALA A 86 1.27 -24.86 -10.89
N GLN A 87 1.76 -24.78 -9.65
CA GLN A 87 2.30 -25.94 -8.92
C GLN A 87 1.23 -27.00 -8.68
N THR A 88 0.01 -26.59 -8.30
CA THR A 88 -1.11 -27.50 -8.07
C THR A 88 -1.50 -28.23 -9.36
N GLN A 89 -1.59 -27.51 -10.49
CA GLN A 89 -1.86 -28.11 -11.80
C GLN A 89 -0.78 -29.10 -12.23
N GLN A 90 0.50 -28.74 -12.02
CA GLN A 90 1.62 -29.63 -12.34
C GLN A 90 1.60 -30.91 -11.51
N MET A 91 1.29 -30.79 -10.21
CA MET A 91 1.15 -31.95 -9.32
C MET A 91 -0.02 -32.85 -9.74
N LEU A 92 -1.15 -32.24 -10.13
CA LEU A 92 -2.31 -32.98 -10.64
C LEU A 92 -2.00 -33.75 -11.92
N LEU A 93 -1.24 -33.13 -12.85
CA LEU A 93 -0.79 -33.78 -14.09
C LEU A 93 0.16 -34.95 -13.83
N VAL A 94 1.07 -34.82 -12.86
CA VAL A 94 1.96 -35.91 -12.44
C VAL A 94 1.14 -37.07 -11.84
N ALA A 95 0.18 -36.76 -10.98
CA ALA A 95 -0.70 -37.78 -10.38
C ALA A 95 -1.62 -38.46 -11.41
N ALA A 96 -2.01 -37.76 -12.47
CA ALA A 96 -2.82 -38.29 -13.56
C ALA A 96 -2.02 -39.11 -14.59
N ARG A 97 -0.68 -39.10 -14.54
CA ARG A 97 0.15 -39.89 -15.45
C ARG A 97 0.03 -41.38 -15.08
N PRO A 98 -0.47 -42.26 -15.97
CA PRO A 98 -0.55 -43.68 -15.66
C PRO A 98 0.88 -44.23 -15.44
N PRO A 99 1.08 -45.17 -14.50
CA PRO A 99 2.38 -45.80 -14.32
C PRO A 99 2.77 -46.49 -15.63
N ASN A 100 3.99 -46.24 -16.12
CA ASN A 100 4.56 -46.96 -17.25
C ASN A 100 4.46 -48.47 -16.97
N ARG A 101 3.66 -49.19 -17.76
CA ARG A 101 3.81 -50.65 -17.86
C ARG A 101 5.11 -50.90 -18.61
N GLU A 102 6.17 -51.23 -17.89
CA GLU A 102 7.32 -51.90 -18.48
C GLU A 102 6.81 -53.14 -19.23
N GLN A 103 7.11 -53.19 -20.52
CA GLN A 103 7.03 -54.42 -21.31
C GLN A 103 8.15 -55.34 -20.83
N ASP A 104 7.94 -56.01 -19.69
CA ASP A 104 8.77 -57.15 -19.33
C ASP A 104 8.17 -58.39 -19.97
N GLY A 105 8.96 -58.96 -20.88
CA GLY A 105 8.52 -59.99 -21.79
C GLY A 105 8.30 -61.35 -21.12
N LYS A 106 7.64 -62.17 -21.93
CA LYS A 106 7.64 -63.65 -21.96
C LYS A 106 6.59 -64.38 -21.11
N THR A 107 5.71 -65.05 -21.86
CA THR A 107 5.07 -66.36 -21.60
C THR A 107 4.13 -66.40 -20.40
N LEU A 108 2.88 -66.85 -20.54
CA LEU A 108 2.58 -68.26 -20.82
C LEU A 108 1.36 -68.38 -21.73
N GLU A 109 1.64 -68.80 -22.95
CA GLU A 109 0.79 -69.67 -23.74
C GLU A 109 0.48 -70.95 -22.93
N GLN A 110 -0.67 -71.58 -23.21
CA GLN A 110 -1.11 -72.93 -22.79
C GLN A 110 -2.05 -73.02 -21.57
N ALA A 111 -3.35 -72.97 -21.86
CA ALA A 111 -4.36 -73.98 -21.48
C ALA A 111 -5.70 -73.55 -22.10
N GLN A 112 -5.86 -73.67 -23.42
CA GLN A 112 -6.62 -74.76 -24.05
C GLN A 112 -7.10 -75.90 -23.13
N ILE A 113 -8.30 -76.39 -23.45
CA ILE A 113 -9.10 -77.51 -22.89
C ILE A 113 -10.22 -77.02 -21.95
N CYS A 114 -11.51 -77.30 -22.09
CA CYS A 114 -12.44 -77.82 -23.11
C CYS A 114 -13.85 -77.72 -22.45
N GLU A 115 -14.91 -77.67 -23.27
CA GLU A 115 -16.35 -77.94 -22.97
C GLU A 115 -17.04 -77.34 -21.73
#